data_AF-A0A944K4M0-F1
#
_entry.id   AF-A0A944K4M0-F1
#
_cell.length_a   1.000
_cell.length_b   1.000
_cell.length_c   1.000
_cell.angle_alpha   90.00
_cell.angle_beta   90.00
_cell.angle_gamma   90.00
#
_symmetry.space_group_name_H-M   'P 1'
#
loop_
_entity.id
_entity.type
_entity.pdbx_description
1 polymer ?
#
loop_
_entity_poly.entity_id
_entity_poly.type
_entity_poly.pdbx_seq_one_letter_code
_entity_poly.pdbx_strand_id
1 'polypeptide(L)'
;MRQRAKATLAGPSRSSGTDPKSFAYAYDANGNTTSIDDTSNGARIDAYTMTYDGLNQVQKVTEALAGQEKKATSYTYDVNGRLDSVTHPDQYSNYTYGLRELVKSVQVGKSATDTPPKVTE
;
A
#
# COMPACT_ATOMS: atom_id res chain seq x y z
N MET A 1 5.44 11.44 -19.67
CA MET A 1 4.00 11.20 -19.96
C MET A 1 3.55 10.03 -19.09
N ARG A 2 2.55 10.21 -18.21
CA ARG A 2 1.98 9.10 -17.42
C ARG A 2 0.98 8.35 -18.30
N GLN A 3 1.19 7.07 -18.58
CA GLN A 3 0.21 6.25 -19.29
C GLN A 3 -0.93 5.94 -18.31
N ARG A 4 -2.17 6.28 -18.69
CA ARG A 4 -3.40 5.88 -18.01
C ARG A 4 -3.97 4.67 -18.74
N ALA A 5 -4.06 3.53 -18.06
CA ALA A 5 -4.75 2.35 -18.57
C ALA A 5 -6.04 2.15 -17.76
N LYS A 6 -7.19 2.17 -18.44
CA LYS A 6 -8.47 1.81 -17.82
C LYS A 6 -8.65 0.29 -17.96
N ALA A 7 -8.84 -0.42 -16.84
CA ALA A 7 -9.16 -1.83 -16.85
C ALA A 7 -10.55 -2.04 -16.23
N THR A 8 -11.57 -2.21 -17.07
CA THR A 8 -12.91 -2.59 -16.62
C THR A 8 -12.95 -4.11 -16.46
N LEU A 9 -12.92 -4.60 -15.23
CA LEU A 9 -13.11 -6.02 -14.96
C LEU A 9 -14.61 -6.36 -14.98
N ALA A 10 -15.18 -6.49 -16.17
CA ALA A 10 -16.55 -6.99 -16.33
C ALA A 10 -16.56 -8.52 -16.12
N GLY A 11 -16.88 -8.97 -14.90
CA GLY A 11 -17.20 -10.38 -14.65
C GLY A 11 -18.48 -10.80 -15.42
N PRO A 12 -18.63 -12.09 -15.76
CA PRO A 12 -19.80 -12.55 -16.52
C PRO A 12 -21.09 -12.28 -15.72
N SER A 13 -22.06 -11.67 -16.39
CA SER A 13 -23.36 -11.31 -15.82
C SER A 13 -24.04 -12.52 -15.18
N ARG A 14 -24.06 -12.53 -13.84
CA ARG A 14 -25.09 -13.17 -13.04
C ARG A 14 -25.75 -12.06 -12.26
N SER A 15 -27.06 -11.96 -12.38
CA SER A 15 -27.94 -11.11 -11.59
C SER A 15 -27.81 -11.44 -10.09
N SER A 16 -26.77 -10.94 -9.44
CA SER A 16 -26.72 -10.67 -8.02
C SER A 16 -26.69 -9.16 -7.88
N GLY A 17 -27.51 -8.57 -6.99
CA GLY A 17 -27.63 -7.13 -6.77
C GLY A 17 -26.37 -6.47 -6.17
N THR A 18 -25.22 -6.71 -6.79
CA THR A 18 -23.91 -6.19 -6.43
C THR A 18 -23.51 -5.20 -7.52
N ASP A 19 -23.38 -3.93 -7.15
CA ASP A 19 -22.88 -2.91 -8.06
C ASP A 19 -21.53 -3.35 -8.68
N PRO A 20 -21.34 -3.22 -10.00
CA PRO A 20 -20.11 -3.65 -10.65
C PRO A 20 -18.92 -2.89 -10.10
N LYS A 21 -17.82 -3.61 -9.83
CA LYS A 21 -16.55 -2.99 -9.44
C LYS A 21 -15.78 -2.52 -10.68
N SER A 22 -15.27 -1.30 -10.66
CA SER A 22 -14.56 -0.69 -11.80
C SER A 22 -13.33 0.09 -11.33
N PHE A 23 -12.17 -0.19 -11.94
CA PHE A 23 -10.89 0.42 -11.55
C PHE A 23 -10.15 1.06 -12.73
N ALA A 24 -9.40 2.13 -12.47
CA ALA A 24 -8.45 2.70 -13.43
C ALA A 24 -7.04 2.72 -12.83
N TYR A 25 -6.03 2.50 -13.67
CA TYR A 25 -4.63 2.39 -13.24
C TYR A 25 -3.77 3.40 -13.99
N ALA A 26 -2.78 3.96 -13.29
CA ALA A 26 -1.73 4.76 -13.91
C ALA A 26 -0.35 4.25 -13.51
N TYR A 27 0.60 4.32 -14.45
CA TYR A 27 1.95 3.79 -14.26
C TYR A 27 3.01 4.87 -14.52
N ASP A 28 4.16 4.73 -13.85
CA ASP A 28 5.37 5.48 -14.19
C ASP A 28 6.12 4.86 -15.40
N ALA A 29 7.26 5.44 -15.76
CA ALA A 29 8.06 4.97 -16.89
C ALA A 29 8.75 3.61 -16.65
N ASN A 30 8.89 3.20 -15.39
CA ASN A 30 9.45 1.91 -14.99
C ASN A 30 8.37 0.83 -14.89
N GLY A 31 7.11 1.19 -15.15
CA GLY A 31 5.96 0.27 -15.07
C GLY A 31 5.41 0.12 -13.66
N ASN A 32 5.85 0.93 -12.69
CA ASN A 32 5.31 0.88 -11.34
C ASN A 32 3.94 1.58 -11.30
N THR A 33 2.98 1.00 -10.58
CA THR A 33 1.64 1.57 -10.42
C THR A 33 1.69 2.82 -9.54
N THR A 34 1.36 3.99 -10.08
CA THR A 34 1.35 5.25 -9.32
C THR A 34 -0.04 5.63 -8.80
N SER A 35 -1.09 5.08 -9.38
CA SER A 35 -2.47 5.34 -8.96
C SER A 35 -3.40 4.18 -9.32
N ILE A 36 -4.35 3.92 -8.42
CA ILE A 36 -5.50 3.05 -8.60
C ILE A 36 -6.74 3.85 -8.20
N ASP A 37 -7.64 4.11 -9.14
CA ASP A 37 -8.90 4.80 -8.88
C ASP A 37 -10.05 3.77 -8.83
N ASP A 38 -10.73 3.64 -7.69
CA ASP A 38 -11.96 2.87 -7.56
C ASP A 38 -13.16 3.74 -7.99
N THR A 39 -13.66 3.48 -9.19
CA THR A 39 -14.79 4.19 -9.80
C THR A 39 -16.14 3.51 -9.53
N SER A 40 -16.16 2.53 -8.62
CA SER A 40 -17.39 1.85 -8.22
C SER A 40 -18.30 2.77 -7.41
N ASN A 41 -19.61 2.58 -7.54
CA ASN A 41 -20.56 3.27 -6.68
C ASN A 41 -20.34 2.89 -5.21
N GLY A 42 -20.40 3.87 -4.31
CA GLY A 42 -20.26 3.66 -2.86
C GLY A 42 -18.86 3.28 -2.37
N ALA A 43 -17.81 3.54 -3.14
CA ALA A 43 -16.43 3.30 -2.69
C ALA A 43 -16.12 4.07 -1.39
N ARG A 44 -15.54 3.38 -0.39
CA ARG A 44 -15.11 4.00 0.88
C ARG A 44 -13.79 4.75 0.75
N ILE A 45 -12.99 4.34 -0.21
CA ILE A 45 -11.73 4.94 -0.68
C ILE A 45 -11.84 4.87 -2.20
N ASP A 46 -11.72 6.01 -2.88
CA ASP A 46 -11.88 6.11 -4.34
C ASP A 46 -10.53 6.26 -5.06
N ALA A 47 -9.45 6.51 -4.33
CA ALA A 47 -8.11 6.58 -4.89
C ALA A 47 -7.05 6.02 -3.95
N TYR A 48 -6.12 5.27 -4.53
CA TYR A 48 -4.86 4.86 -3.93
C TYR A 48 -3.73 5.46 -4.77
N THR A 49 -2.78 6.15 -4.14
CA THR A 49 -1.61 6.70 -4.84
C THR A 49 -0.33 6.18 -4.22
N MET A 50 0.61 5.77 -5.06
CA MET A 50 1.87 5.17 -4.62
C MET A 50 3.06 6.00 -5.05
N THR A 51 4.01 6.15 -4.13
CA THR A 51 5.34 6.69 -4.42
C THR A 51 6.39 5.61 -4.24
N TYR A 52 7.52 5.80 -4.90
CA TYR A 52 8.60 4.83 -4.95
C TYR A 52 9.92 5.50 -4.57
N ASP A 53 10.82 4.74 -3.94
CA ASP A 53 12.19 5.17 -3.69
C ASP A 53 13.06 5.09 -4.96
N GLY A 54 14.34 5.48 -4.83
CA GLY A 54 15.29 5.43 -5.96
C GLY A 54 15.63 4.02 -6.45
N LEU A 55 15.20 2.96 -5.75
CA LEU A 55 15.40 1.56 -6.09
C LEU A 55 14.11 0.90 -6.63
N ASN A 56 13.07 1.70 -6.95
CA ASN A 56 11.75 1.23 -7.38
C ASN A 56 10.98 0.42 -6.34
N GLN A 57 11.25 0.63 -5.04
CA GLN A 57 10.48 0.01 -3.96
C GLN A 57 9.39 0.98 -3.49
N VAL A 58 8.21 0.46 -3.09
CA VAL A 58 7.09 1.30 -2.64
C VAL A 58 7.49 2.05 -1.38
N GLN A 59 7.49 3.37 -1.40
CA GLN A 59 7.81 4.20 -0.24
C GLN A 59 6.55 4.61 0.54
N LYS A 60 5.47 4.94 -0.16
CA LYS A 60 4.22 5.39 0.46
C LYS A 60 3.03 4.93 -0.36
N VAL A 61 1.95 4.53 0.32
CA VAL A 61 0.61 4.34 -0.24
C VAL A 61 -0.32 5.28 0.50
N THR A 62 -0.96 6.22 -0.22
CA THR A 62 -1.99 7.10 0.32
C THR A 62 -3.36 6.62 -0.14
N GLU A 63 -4.29 6.48 0.81
CA GLU A 63 -5.71 6.25 0.58
C GLU A 63 -6.44 7.59 0.59
N ALA A 64 -7.30 7.85 -0.39
CA ALA A 64 -8.11 9.06 -0.45
C ALA A 64 -9.58 8.76 -0.77
N LEU A 65 -10.45 9.66 -0.32
CA LEU A 65 -11.86 9.70 -0.70
C LEU A 65 -12.22 11.14 -1.06
N ALA A 66 -12.79 11.34 -2.24
CA ALA A 66 -13.16 12.66 -2.77
C ALA A 66 -11.99 13.65 -2.72
N GLY A 67 -10.79 13.18 -3.06
CA GLY A 67 -9.55 13.98 -3.06
C GLY A 67 -8.99 14.31 -1.67
N GLN A 68 -9.57 13.78 -0.59
CA GLN A 68 -9.06 13.97 0.77
C GLN A 68 -8.31 12.72 1.23
N GLU A 69 -7.05 12.87 1.64
CA GLU A 69 -6.28 11.80 2.27
C GLU A 69 -7.02 11.29 3.52
N LYS A 70 -7.18 9.98 3.62
CA LYS A 70 -7.80 9.30 4.76
C LYS A 70 -6.76 8.63 5.62
N LYS A 71 -5.85 7.88 4.99
CA LYS A 71 -4.76 7.19 5.65
C LYS A 71 -3.57 7.13 4.69
N ALA A 72 -2.39 6.97 5.27
CA ALA A 72 -1.19 6.70 4.50
C ALA A 72 -0.34 5.65 5.19
N THR A 73 0.14 4.68 4.42
CA THR A 73 1.13 3.70 4.87
C THR A 73 2.48 4.03 4.27
N SER A 74 3.51 4.17 5.09
CA SER A 74 4.89 4.38 4.66
C SER A 74 5.72 3.12 4.91
N TYR A 75 6.68 2.87 4.03
CA TYR A 75 7.58 1.72 4.06
C TYR A 75 9.03 2.19 3.98
N THR A 76 9.90 1.48 4.67
CA THR A 76 11.35 1.67 4.59
C THR A 76 12.03 0.33 4.41
N TYR A 77 13.25 0.35 3.87
CA TYR A 77 13.98 -0.84 3.50
C TYR A 77 15.41 -0.78 4.02
N ASP A 78 15.95 -1.94 4.38
CA ASP A 78 17.35 -2.09 4.69
C ASP A 78 18.22 -2.09 3.41
N VAL A 79 19.53 -2.17 3.59
CA VAL A 79 20.50 -2.17 2.48
C VAL A 79 20.37 -3.35 1.52
N ASN A 80 19.69 -4.43 1.93
CA ASN A 80 19.44 -5.61 1.11
C ASN A 80 18.06 -5.54 0.42
N GLY A 81 17.32 -4.44 0.56
CA GLY A 81 15.98 -4.27 -0.01
C GLY A 81 14.89 -5.03 0.75
N ARG A 82 15.14 -5.42 2.00
CA ARG A 82 14.13 -6.04 2.85
C ARG A 82 13.42 -4.97 3.67
N LEU A 83 12.16 -5.23 4.00
CA LEU A 83 11.33 -4.29 4.75
C LEU A 83 11.93 -4.03 6.15
N ASP A 84 12.26 -2.78 6.45
CA ASP A 84 12.78 -2.38 7.76
C ASP A 84 11.64 -1.90 8.67
N SER A 85 10.74 -1.06 8.16
CA SER A 85 9.53 -0.66 8.89
C SER A 85 8.31 -0.39 8.02
N VAL A 86 7.14 -0.53 8.62
CA VAL A 86 5.83 -0.14 8.11
C VAL A 86 5.19 0.81 9.10
N THR A 87 4.79 1.99 8.64
CA THR A 87 4.09 2.98 9.44
C THR A 87 2.72 3.25 8.86
N HIS A 88 1.67 2.89 9.57
CA HIS A 88 0.27 3.20 9.28
C HIS A 88 -0.34 3.94 10.50
N PRO A 89 -1.35 4.81 10.36
CA PRO A 89 -1.89 5.59 11.48
C PRO A 89 -2.38 4.72 12.65
N ASP A 90 -2.83 3.50 12.36
CA ASP A 90 -3.36 2.58 13.36
C ASP A 90 -2.33 1.52 13.83
N GLN A 91 -1.19 1.38 13.13
CA GLN A 91 -0.22 0.33 13.40
C GLN A 91 1.18 0.68 12.90
N TYR A 92 2.17 0.36 13.71
CA TYR A 92 3.58 0.37 13.37
C TYR A 92 4.17 -1.04 13.48
N SER A 93 5.03 -1.39 12.54
CA SER A 93 5.84 -2.62 12.59
C SER A 93 7.29 -2.33 12.20
N ASN A 94 8.25 -2.95 12.88
CA ASN A 94 9.67 -3.00 12.48
C ASN A 94 10.16 -4.44 12.45
N TYR A 95 11.09 -4.72 11.54
CA TYR A 95 11.62 -6.06 11.30
C TYR A 95 13.14 -6.04 11.43
N THR A 96 13.68 -7.07 12.08
CA THR A 96 15.12 -7.34 12.03
C THR A 96 15.36 -8.71 11.41
N TYR A 97 16.57 -8.91 10.87
CA TYR A 97 16.93 -10.12 10.15
C TYR A 97 18.20 -10.75 10.73
N GLY A 98 18.23 -12.08 10.76
CA GLY A 98 19.41 -12.85 11.14
C GLY A 98 20.33 -13.15 9.95
N LEU A 99 21.46 -13.80 10.22
CA LEU A 99 22.47 -14.17 9.20
C LEU A 99 21.97 -15.11 8.09
N ARG A 100 20.79 -15.71 8.27
CA ARG A 100 20.14 -16.58 7.27
C ARG A 100 19.16 -15.79 6.39
N GLU A 101 19.17 -14.47 6.48
CA GLU A 101 18.23 -13.57 5.82
C GLU A 101 16.76 -13.79 6.20
N LEU A 102 16.50 -14.55 7.26
CA LEU A 102 15.16 -14.75 7.83
C LEU A 102 14.87 -13.67 8.87
N VAL A 103 13.59 -13.32 9.00
CA VAL A 103 13.11 -12.43 10.07
C VAL A 103 13.53 -13.03 11.40
N LYS A 104 14.24 -12.24 12.21
CA LYS A 104 14.69 -12.57 13.56
C LYS A 104 13.79 -11.95 14.62
N SER A 105 13.25 -10.77 14.38
CA SER A 105 12.27 -10.18 15.28
C SER A 105 11.29 -9.29 14.54
N VAL A 106 10.08 -9.21 15.10
CA VAL A 106 9.07 -8.24 14.70
C VAL A 106 8.66 -7.43 15.93
N GLN A 107 8.77 -6.12 15.83
CA GLN A 107 8.28 -5.18 16.83
C GLN A 107 6.97 -4.57 16.32
N VAL A 108 5.89 -4.61 17.11
CA VAL A 108 4.58 -4.02 16.75
C VAL A 108 4.11 -3.04 17.83
N GLY A 109 3.54 -1.92 17.40
CA GLY A 109 2.95 -0.89 18.27
C GLY A 109 1.92 -0.03 17.52
N LYS A 110 1.41 1.04 18.14
CA LYS A 110 0.65 2.08 17.41
C LYS A 110 1.57 3.09 16.74
N SER A 111 2.77 3.29 17.27
CA SER A 111 3.77 4.23 16.76
C SER A 111 5.18 3.67 16.93
N ALA A 112 6.15 4.26 16.22
CA ALA A 112 7.57 3.90 16.33
C ALA A 112 8.15 4.13 17.74
N THR A 113 7.50 4.96 18.56
CA THR A 113 7.94 5.35 19.91
C THR A 113 7.09 4.72 21.02
N ASP A 114 6.16 3.83 20.71
CA ASP A 114 5.32 3.17 21.72
C ASP A 114 6.15 2.34 22.70
N THR A 115 5.86 2.48 23.99
CA THR A 115 6.53 1.75 25.08
C THR A 115 5.51 1.02 25.97
N PRO A 116 5.66 -0.30 26.25
CA PRO A 116 6.56 -1.25 25.60
C PRO A 116 5.94 -1.81 24.30
N PRO A 117 6.73 -1.94 23.22
CA PRO A 117 6.25 -2.57 22.01
C PRO A 117 6.09 -4.09 22.20
N LYS A 118 5.16 -4.70 21.47
CA LYS A 118 5.03 -6.16 21.45
C LYS A 118 6.09 -6.72 20.50
N VAL A 119 7.06 -7.46 21.05
CA VAL A 119 8.14 -8.11 20.28
C VAL A 119 7.84 -9.60 20.15
N THR A 120 8.05 -10.15 18.96
CA THR A 120 8.04 -11.60 18.69
C THR A 120 9.37 -11.97 18.02
N GLU A 121 9.98 -13.07 18.46
CA GLU A 121 11.27 -13.60 17.98
C GLU A 121 11.09 -14.91 17.21
#